data_AF-A0A6L8UXR2-F1
#
_entry.id   AF-A0A6L8UXR2-F1
#
_cell.length_a   1.000
_cell.length_b   1.000
_cell.length_c   1.000
_cell.angle_alpha   90.00
_cell.angle_beta   90.00
_cell.angle_gamma   90.00
#
_symmetry.space_group_name_H-M   'P 1'
#
loop_
_entity.id
_entity.type
_entity.pdbx_description
1 polymer ?
#
loop_
_entity_poly.entity_id
_entity_poly.type
_entity_poly.pdbx_seq_one_letter_code
_entity_poly.pdbx_strand_id
1 'polypeptide(L)'
;MAERQSGKKLNAIELILNQLKETFNRNELECNIWLMAVAVVSFRESTALPSWIPSHSVERPSHQARVVVRTSTSEGDNPYVDGSDFFFVVNLESQTVEFVWAEECLGYSPEYHGGTIEAAIAWARLVSEPCLVRLDDPYR
;
A
#
# COMPACT_ATOMS: atom_id res chain seq x y z
N MET A 1 -24.31 -27.10 -8.74
CA MET A 1 -24.61 -25.80 -8.11
C MET A 1 -23.52 -25.55 -7.09
N ALA A 2 -22.61 -24.61 -7.35
CA ALA A 2 -21.53 -24.31 -6.42
C ALA A 2 -22.05 -23.32 -5.38
N GLU A 3 -21.96 -23.69 -4.11
CA GLU A 3 -22.28 -22.83 -2.98
C GLU A 3 -21.38 -21.58 -3.03
N ARG A 4 -22.00 -20.42 -3.24
CA ARG A 4 -21.32 -19.12 -3.07
C ARG A 4 -20.96 -19.00 -1.60
N GLN A 5 -19.68 -19.10 -1.28
CA GLN A 5 -19.18 -18.84 0.07
C GLN A 5 -19.63 -17.45 0.53
N SER A 6 -20.18 -17.43 1.74
CA SER A 6 -20.77 -16.32 2.47
C SER A 6 -20.05 -14.97 2.27
N GLY A 7 -20.86 -13.93 2.01
CA GLY A 7 -20.43 -12.53 1.85
C GLY A 7 -19.83 -11.94 3.13
N LYS A 8 -18.56 -12.23 3.40
CA LYS A 8 -17.76 -11.49 4.38
C LYS A 8 -17.50 -10.09 3.81
N LYS A 9 -18.09 -9.05 4.41
CA LYS A 9 -17.69 -7.67 4.14
C LYS A 9 -16.27 -7.46 4.64
N LEU A 10 -15.43 -6.92 3.78
CA LEU A 10 -14.06 -6.54 4.10
C LEU A 10 -14.06 -5.22 4.87
N ASN A 11 -13.13 -5.09 5.80
CA ASN A 11 -12.83 -3.82 6.45
C ASN A 11 -11.95 -2.94 5.55
N ALA A 12 -11.70 -1.68 5.97
CA ALA A 12 -10.96 -0.74 5.16
C ALA A 12 -9.52 -1.20 4.86
N ILE A 13 -8.85 -1.79 5.85
CA ILE A 13 -7.48 -2.30 5.69
C ILE A 13 -7.48 -3.48 4.71
N GLU A 14 -8.43 -4.41 4.83
CA GLU A 14 -8.57 -5.56 3.91
C GLU A 14 -8.82 -5.11 2.46
N LEU A 15 -9.66 -4.09 2.25
CA LEU A 15 -9.90 -3.51 0.92
C LEU A 15 -8.62 -2.87 0.34
N ILE A 16 -7.95 -2.02 1.12
CA ILE A 16 -6.69 -1.36 0.72
C ILE A 16 -5.62 -2.40 0.40
N LEU A 17 -5.47 -3.42 1.24
CA LEU A 17 -4.50 -4.48 1.02
C LEU A 17 -4.79 -5.23 -0.28
N ASN A 18 -6.04 -5.56 -0.59
CA ASN A 18 -6.39 -6.22 -1.85
C ASN A 18 -6.03 -5.33 -3.05
N GLN A 19 -6.38 -4.05 -3.01
CA GLN A 19 -6.05 -3.10 -4.08
C GLN A 19 -4.53 -2.98 -4.30
N LEU A 20 -3.76 -2.86 -3.22
CA LEU A 20 -2.30 -2.81 -3.30
C LEU A 20 -1.75 -4.11 -3.89
N LYS A 21 -2.24 -5.28 -3.44
CA LYS A 21 -1.79 -6.56 -3.98
C LYS A 21 -2.07 -6.66 -5.48
N GLU A 22 -3.26 -6.27 -5.94
CA GLU A 22 -3.58 -6.26 -7.38
C GLU A 22 -2.71 -5.29 -8.19
N THR A 23 -2.25 -4.21 -7.57
CA THR A 23 -1.37 -3.21 -8.19
C THR A 23 0.05 -3.76 -8.34
N PHE A 24 0.63 -4.30 -7.27
CA PHE A 24 2.02 -4.77 -7.26
C PHE A 24 2.21 -6.18 -7.85
N ASN A 25 1.15 -6.98 -7.97
CA ASN A 25 1.23 -8.32 -8.58
C ASN A 25 1.31 -8.30 -10.12
N ARG A 26 1.37 -7.11 -10.75
CA ARG A 26 1.55 -6.97 -12.20
C ARG A 26 3.05 -7.03 -12.53
N ASN A 27 3.53 -8.24 -12.84
CA ASN A 27 4.90 -8.53 -13.25
C ASN A 27 5.23 -7.99 -14.65
N GLU A 28 5.55 -6.70 -14.75
CA GLU A 28 5.96 -6.07 -16.02
C GLU A 28 7.47 -5.76 -16.09
N LEU A 29 8.26 -6.15 -15.09
CA LEU A 29 9.70 -5.85 -14.99
C LEU A 29 10.57 -7.11 -14.86
N GLU A 30 11.86 -6.98 -15.20
CA GLU A 30 12.89 -8.03 -14.99
C GLU A 30 13.13 -8.35 -13.50
N CYS A 31 12.74 -7.44 -12.61
CA CYS A 31 12.71 -7.64 -11.17
C CYS A 31 11.27 -7.82 -10.68
N ASN A 32 11.08 -8.70 -9.71
CA ASN A 32 9.80 -8.84 -9.03
C ASN A 32 9.73 -7.81 -7.90
N ILE A 33 8.64 -7.06 -7.83
CA ILE A 33 8.36 -6.10 -6.77
C ILE A 33 7.23 -6.66 -5.92
N TRP A 34 7.44 -6.77 -4.61
CA TRP A 34 6.42 -7.32 -3.74
C TRP A 34 6.27 -6.51 -2.45
N LEU A 35 5.02 -6.39 -2.00
CA LEU A 35 4.65 -5.75 -0.75
C LEU A 35 5.25 -6.53 0.42
N MET A 36 6.04 -5.85 1.25
CA MET A 36 6.64 -6.43 2.45
C MET A 36 5.90 -5.99 3.73
N ALA A 37 5.52 -4.72 3.80
CA ALA A 37 4.82 -4.17 4.94
C ALA A 37 3.90 -3.02 4.51
N VAL A 38 2.76 -2.89 5.18
CA VAL A 38 1.80 -1.81 4.94
C VAL A 38 1.27 -1.29 6.26
N ALA A 39 1.50 -0.02 6.56
CA ALA A 39 0.90 0.69 7.68
C ALA A 39 -0.25 1.57 7.16
N VAL A 40 -1.47 1.35 7.64
CA VAL A 40 -2.66 2.09 7.20
C VAL A 40 -3.16 2.98 8.33
N VAL A 41 -3.48 4.23 8.03
CA VAL A 41 -4.14 5.16 8.94
C VAL A 41 -5.37 5.76 8.28
N SER A 42 -6.43 5.98 9.07
CA SER A 42 -7.62 6.68 8.61
C SER A 42 -7.51 8.17 8.89
N PHE A 43 -7.84 9.00 7.92
CA PHE A 43 -7.99 10.43 8.15
C PHE A 43 -9.31 10.78 8.85
N ARG A 44 -10.23 9.83 9.04
CA ARG A 44 -11.48 10.07 9.78
C ARG A 44 -11.25 10.39 11.26
N GLU A 45 -10.14 9.93 11.84
CA GLU A 45 -9.80 10.19 13.24
C GLU A 45 -9.07 11.53 13.43
N SER A 46 -8.55 12.13 12.35
CA SER A 46 -7.91 13.44 12.36
C SER A 46 -8.85 14.50 11.79
N THR A 47 -9.20 15.51 12.59
CA THR A 47 -10.06 16.61 12.15
C THR A 47 -9.45 17.46 11.02
N ALA A 48 -8.14 17.35 10.82
CA ALA A 48 -7.41 18.00 9.73
C ALA A 48 -6.65 16.96 8.90
N LEU A 49 -6.70 17.11 7.57
CA LEU A 49 -5.70 16.45 6.73
C LEU A 49 -4.33 17.08 7.02
N PRO A 50 -3.24 16.32 6.89
CA PRO A 50 -1.90 16.91 6.89
C PRO A 50 -1.79 18.06 5.89
N SER A 51 -1.03 19.11 6.23
CA SER A 51 -0.94 20.35 5.44
C SER A 51 -0.35 20.18 4.04
N TRP A 52 0.31 19.05 3.78
CA TRP A 52 0.84 18.70 2.47
C TRP A 52 -0.21 18.06 1.55
N ILE A 53 -1.38 17.67 2.08
CA ILE A 53 -2.53 17.28 1.26
C ILE A 53 -3.19 18.56 0.71
N PRO A 54 -3.29 18.73 -0.62
CA PRO A 54 -3.92 19.90 -1.20
C PRO A 54 -5.36 20.05 -0.72
N SER A 55 -5.67 21.16 -0.05
CA SER A 55 -7.02 21.46 0.47
C SER A 55 -8.09 21.62 -0.62
N HIS A 56 -7.67 21.75 -1.88
CA HIS A 56 -8.52 21.96 -3.05
C HIS A 56 -8.62 20.73 -3.95
N SER A 57 -8.11 19.57 -3.53
CA SER A 57 -8.29 18.35 -4.33
C SER A 57 -9.77 17.97 -4.39
N VAL A 58 -10.25 17.70 -5.61
CA VAL A 58 -11.63 17.24 -5.84
C VAL A 58 -11.88 15.90 -5.13
N GLU A 59 -10.83 15.10 -4.98
CA GLU A 59 -10.85 13.82 -4.28
C GLU A 59 -10.07 13.95 -2.97
N ARG A 60 -10.80 13.96 -1.85
CA ARG A 60 -10.22 13.96 -0.50
C ARG A 60 -9.98 12.51 -0.07
N PRO A 61 -8.72 12.11 0.23
CA PRO A 61 -8.48 10.75 0.68
C PRO A 61 -9.09 10.51 2.06
N SER A 62 -9.54 9.28 2.26
CA SER A 62 -10.07 8.78 3.52
C SER A 62 -9.02 8.04 4.34
N HIS A 63 -8.00 7.49 3.68
CA HIS A 63 -6.93 6.70 4.28
C HIS A 63 -5.60 6.99 3.59
N GLN A 64 -4.53 6.81 4.34
CA GLN A 64 -3.15 6.70 3.86
C GLN A 64 -2.66 5.28 4.13
N ALA A 65 -1.95 4.70 3.16
CA ALA A 65 -1.19 3.48 3.33
C ALA A 65 0.29 3.78 3.06
N ARG A 66 1.12 3.62 4.09
CA ARG A 66 2.57 3.64 3.95
C ARG A 66 3.04 2.24 3.61
N VAL A 67 3.58 2.09 2.43
CA VAL A 67 3.94 0.80 1.83
C VAL A 67 5.45 0.66 1.79
N VAL A 68 5.96 -0.49 2.21
CA VAL A 68 7.35 -0.90 2.02
C VAL A 68 7.36 -2.05 1.01
N VAL A 69 8.17 -1.92 -0.02
CA VAL A 69 8.33 -2.92 -1.08
C VAL A 69 9.73 -3.52 -1.05
N ARG A 70 9.80 -4.80 -1.41
CA ARG A 70 11.06 -5.48 -1.71
C ARG A 70 11.16 -5.77 -3.18
N THR A 71 12.39 -5.84 -3.65
CA THR A 71 12.72 -6.28 -4.99
C THR A 71 13.49 -7.58 -4.91
N SER A 72 13.19 -8.51 -5.82
CA SER A 72 13.93 -9.75 -6.00
C SER A 72 14.25 -9.92 -7.48
N THR A 73 15.39 -10.54 -7.75
CA THR A 73 15.80 -10.98 -9.09
C THR A 73 16.05 -12.48 -9.06
N SER A 74 16.37 -13.06 -10.22
CA SER A 74 16.84 -14.44 -10.31
C SER A 74 18.10 -14.74 -9.49
N GLU A 75 18.86 -13.70 -9.10
CA GLU A 75 20.07 -13.83 -8.27
C GLU A 75 19.78 -13.76 -6.77
N GLY A 76 18.55 -13.41 -6.38
CA GLY A 76 18.08 -13.35 -4.99
C GLY A 76 17.42 -12.03 -4.62
N ASP A 77 17.12 -11.87 -3.34
CA ASP A 77 16.47 -10.66 -2.84
C ASP A 77 17.45 -9.49 -2.72
N ASN A 78 16.99 -8.29 -3.07
CA ASN A 78 17.69 -7.08 -2.69
C ASN A 78 17.64 -6.91 -1.15
N PRO A 79 18.80 -6.76 -0.47
CA PRO A 79 18.82 -6.49 0.98
C PRO A 79 18.26 -5.12 1.34
N TYR A 80 18.15 -4.21 0.36
CA TYR A 80 17.59 -2.89 0.53
C TYR A 80 16.14 -2.82 0.05
N VAL A 81 15.38 -1.94 0.70
CA VAL A 81 13.94 -1.78 0.45
C VAL A 81 13.61 -0.33 0.21
N ASP A 82 12.55 -0.13 -0.57
CA ASP A 82 11.97 1.18 -0.85
C ASP A 82 10.59 1.29 -0.21
N GLY A 83 10.07 2.51 -0.08
CA GLY A 83 8.73 2.72 0.43
C GLY A 83 8.10 4.03 0.02
N SER A 84 6.78 4.00 -0.09
CA SER A 84 5.96 5.13 -0.52
C SER A 84 4.63 5.24 0.19
N ASP A 85 4.10 6.47 0.24
CA ASP A 85 2.75 6.73 0.73
C ASP A 85 1.73 6.69 -0.41
N PHE A 86 0.65 5.93 -0.20
CA PHE A 86 -0.47 5.82 -1.13
C PHE A 86 -1.75 6.31 -0.46
N PHE A 87 -2.62 6.94 -1.23
CA PHE A 87 -3.84 7.56 -0.73
C PHE A 87 -5.08 6.91 -1.32
N PHE A 88 -6.10 6.73 -0.49
CA PHE A 88 -7.30 5.98 -0.87
C PHE A 88 -8.60 6.64 -0.43
N VAL A 89 -9.62 6.54 -1.29
CA VAL A 89 -11.03 6.66 -0.90
C VAL A 89 -11.58 5.25 -0.70
N VAL A 90 -12.06 4.96 0.50
CA VAL A 90 -12.66 3.67 0.86
C VAL A 90 -14.13 3.87 1.14
N ASN A 91 -14.98 3.12 0.42
CA ASN A 91 -16.40 3.05 0.68
C ASN A 91 -16.78 1.64 1.18
N LEU A 92 -17.03 1.53 2.48
CA LEU A 92 -17.38 0.26 3.13
C LEU A 92 -18.80 -0.23 2.78
N GLU A 93 -19.70 0.66 2.36
CA GLU A 93 -21.07 0.29 1.96
C GLU A 93 -21.06 -0.39 0.59
N SER A 94 -20.40 0.22 -0.39
CA SER A 94 -20.22 -0.33 -1.73
C SER A 94 -19.08 -1.36 -1.84
N GLN A 95 -18.26 -1.51 -0.79
CA GLN A 95 -17.07 -2.38 -0.78
C GLN A 95 -16.07 -2.02 -1.88
N THR A 96 -15.87 -0.72 -2.11
CA THR A 96 -14.94 -0.19 -3.12
C THR A 96 -13.78 0.56 -2.47
N VAL A 97 -12.65 0.55 -3.16
CA VAL A 97 -11.45 1.30 -2.81
C VAL A 97 -10.82 1.84 -4.08
N GLU A 98 -10.46 3.10 -4.07
CA GLU A 98 -9.91 3.80 -5.22
C GLU A 98 -8.67 4.58 -4.80
N PHE A 99 -7.64 4.57 -5.63
CA PHE A 99 -6.46 5.43 -5.44
C PHE A 99 -6.85 6.88 -5.63
N VAL A 100 -6.27 7.74 -4.80
CA VAL A 100 -6.27 9.18 -5.01
C VAL A 100 -4.88 9.55 -5.53
N TRP A 101 -4.83 10.35 -6.60
CA TRP A 101 -3.57 10.76 -7.24
C TRP A 101 -2.71 9.57 -7.68
N ALA A 102 -3.34 8.60 -8.35
CA ALA A 102 -2.67 7.36 -8.74
C ALA A 102 -1.45 7.60 -9.65
N GLU A 103 -1.55 8.56 -10.58
CA GLU A 103 -0.46 8.90 -11.50
C GLU A 103 0.73 9.50 -10.77
N GLU A 104 0.46 10.33 -9.75
CA GLU A 104 1.48 10.91 -8.88
C GLU A 104 2.10 9.83 -7.98
N CYS A 105 1.30 9.02 -7.28
CA CYS A 105 1.80 8.02 -6.33
C CYS A 105 2.62 6.92 -7.00
N LEU A 106 2.31 6.57 -8.26
CA LEU A 106 3.02 5.53 -9.01
C LEU A 106 4.14 6.08 -9.90
N GLY A 107 4.10 7.38 -10.23
CA GLY A 107 5.04 8.02 -11.14
C GLY A 107 6.25 8.67 -10.48
N TYR A 108 6.25 8.86 -9.16
CA TYR A 108 7.34 9.50 -8.43
C TYR A 108 8.33 8.52 -7.81
N SER A 109 9.52 9.04 -7.54
CA SER A 109 10.55 8.35 -6.75
C SER A 109 10.05 8.04 -5.34
N PRO A 110 10.39 6.85 -4.77
CA PRO A 110 9.98 6.50 -3.42
C PRO A 110 10.35 7.54 -2.34
N GLU A 111 9.55 7.69 -1.30
CA GLU A 111 9.86 8.57 -0.19
C GLU A 111 10.94 7.98 0.73
N TYR A 112 11.03 6.65 0.76
CA TYR A 112 12.07 5.89 1.42
C TYR A 112 12.87 5.11 0.38
N HIS A 113 14.17 5.35 0.31
CA HIS A 113 15.03 4.80 -0.74
C HIS A 113 16.19 3.97 -0.19
N GLY A 114 16.32 2.73 -0.65
CA GLY A 114 17.54 1.94 -0.54
C GLY A 114 18.00 1.68 0.90
N GLY A 115 17.07 1.55 1.83
CA GLY A 115 17.39 1.41 3.26
C GLY A 115 17.25 -0.03 3.78
N THR A 116 17.64 -0.25 5.04
CA THR A 116 17.52 -1.57 5.67
C THR A 116 16.06 -1.88 6.00
N ILE A 117 15.73 -3.17 6.06
CA ILE A 117 14.40 -3.65 6.49
C ILE A 117 13.99 -3.04 7.84
N GLU A 118 14.89 -3.03 8.83
CA GLU A 118 14.60 -2.51 10.17
C GLU A 118 14.26 -1.02 10.15
N ALA A 119 15.03 -0.23 9.40
CA ALA A 119 14.80 1.20 9.26
C ALA A 119 13.52 1.51 8.47
N ALA A 120 13.19 0.70 7.46
CA ALA A 120 11.93 0.84 6.71
C ALA A 120 10.71 0.50 7.57
N ILE A 121 10.78 -0.53 8.42
CA ILE A 121 9.72 -0.84 9.38
C ILE A 121 9.56 0.29 10.41
N ALA A 122 10.68 0.84 10.91
CA ALA A 122 10.63 2.00 11.79
C ALA A 122 9.99 3.23 11.11
N TRP A 123 10.29 3.45 9.83
CA TRP A 123 9.68 4.51 9.02
C TRP A 123 8.18 4.28 8.78
N ALA A 124 7.75 3.05 8.52
CA ALA A 124 6.35 2.67 8.40
C ALA A 124 5.56 2.94 9.69
N ARG A 125 6.17 2.62 10.84
CA ARG A 125 5.60 2.84 12.18
C ARG A 125 5.33 4.29 12.54
N LEU A 126 5.93 5.26 11.83
CA LEU A 126 5.61 6.67 12.01
C LEU A 126 4.15 6.99 11.64
N VAL A 127 3.49 6.12 10.86
CA VAL A 127 2.09 6.26 10.45
C VAL A 127 1.18 5.42 11.33
N SER A 128 1.42 4.12 11.40
CA SER A 128 0.69 3.17 12.26
C SER A 128 1.46 1.85 12.36
N GLU A 129 1.01 0.91 13.20
CA GLU A 129 1.65 -0.41 13.26
C GLU A 129 1.49 -1.15 11.91
N PRO A 130 2.58 -1.52 11.23
CA PRO A 130 2.50 -2.13 9.91
C PRO A 130 1.96 -3.55 9.98
N CYS A 131 1.04 -3.86 9.08
CA CYS A 131 0.71 -5.23 8.73
C CYS A 131 1.84 -5.78 7.84
N LEU A 132 2.50 -6.85 8.28
CA LEU A 132 3.43 -7.58 7.42
C LEU A 132 2.62 -8.28 6.33
N VAL A 133 2.91 -7.90 5.09
CA VAL A 133 2.31 -8.50 3.90
C VAL A 133 3.43 -9.29 3.26
N ARG A 134 3.22 -10.58 3.03
CA ARG A 134 4.11 -11.36 2.18
C ARG A 134 3.32 -11.73 0.95
N LEU A 135 3.60 -11.02 -0.14
CA LEU A 135 3.22 -11.49 -1.46
C LEU A 135 4.19 -12.58 -1.90
N ASP A 136 3.72 -13.49 -2.74
CA ASP A 136 4.55 -14.56 -3.30
C ASP A 136 5.63 -13.92 -4.19
N ASP A 137 6.87 -14.29 -3.93
CA ASP A 137 8.00 -13.94 -4.78
C ASP A 137 8.11 -15.03 -5.85
N PRO A 138 7.89 -14.73 -7.16
CA PRO A 138 7.89 -15.72 -8.22
C PRO A 138 9.28 -16.35 -8.45
N TYR A 139 10.33 -15.80 -7.83
CA TYR A 139 11.67 -16.38 -7.82
C TYR A 139 11.91 -17.33 -6.63
N ARG A 140 10.93 -17.54 -5.74
CA ARG A 140 11.04 -18.39 -4.54
C ARG A 140 9.98 -19.48 -4.43
#